data_AF-A0A8J3AF87-F1
#
_entry.id   AF-A0A8J3AF87-F1
#
_cell.length_a   1.000
_cell.length_b   1.000
_cell.length_c   1.000
_cell.angle_alpha   90.00
_cell.angle_beta   90.00
_cell.angle_gamma   90.00
#
_symmetry.space_group_name_H-M   'P 1'
#
loop_
_entity.id
_entity.type
_entity.pdbx_description
1 polymer ?
#
loop_
_entity_poly.entity_id
_entity_poly.type
_entity_poly.pdbx_seq_one_letter_code
_entity_poly.pdbx_strand_id
1 'polypeptide(L)'
;MGRKIIYIIASVIFILSIFIYFNFFRGITQDTNFLLINKVEVSENVINLHASNPKSGIMISGIDKTYKDHIVYLKFRGALVNEYGKSIKDGKISINGNYKDINKVVILGNNYQKKQIWER
;
A
#
# COMPACT_ATOMS: atom_id res chain seq x y z
N MET A 1 -7.74 -5.05 -44.15
CA MET A 1 -8.19 -4.02 -43.18
C MET A 1 -8.53 -4.63 -41.81
N GLY A 2 -9.30 -5.73 -41.75
CA GLY A 2 -9.74 -6.35 -40.48
C GLY A 2 -8.63 -6.74 -39.49
N ARG A 3 -7.50 -7.30 -39.95
CA ARG A 3 -6.39 -7.68 -39.05
C ARG A 3 -5.80 -6.47 -38.30
N LYS A 4 -5.66 -5.31 -38.96
CA LYS A 4 -5.16 -4.07 -38.32
C LYS A 4 -6.13 -3.57 -37.25
N ILE A 5 -7.44 -3.65 -37.51
CA ILE A 5 -8.47 -3.26 -36.54
C ILE A 5 -8.45 -4.18 -35.31
N ILE A 6 -8.30 -5.49 -35.51
CA ILE A 6 -8.17 -6.46 -34.41
C ILE A 6 -6.96 -6.14 -33.52
N TYR A 7 -5.80 -5.82 -34.12
CA TYR A 7 -4.63 -5.43 -33.33
C TYR A 7 -4.86 -4.15 -32.53
N ILE A 8 -5.51 -3.14 -33.12
CA ILE A 8 -5.86 -1.90 -32.41
C ILE A 8 -6.77 -2.19 -31.21
N ILE A 9 -7.83 -2.97 -31.42
CA ILE A 9 -8.77 -3.34 -30.35
C ILE A 9 -8.05 -4.12 -29.25
N ALA A 10 -7.20 -5.10 -29.60
CA ALA A 10 -6.43 -5.88 -28.65
C ALA A 10 -5.48 -5.01 -27.83
N SER A 11 -4.79 -4.05 -28.46
CA SER A 11 -3.91 -3.09 -27.76
C SER A 11 -4.68 -2.20 -26.79
N VAL A 12 -5.87 -1.72 -27.18
CA VAL A 12 -6.73 -0.90 -26.30
C VAL A 12 -7.19 -1.71 -25.08
N ILE A 13 -7.65 -2.94 -25.29
CA ILE A 13 -8.08 -3.83 -24.19
C ILE A 13 -6.93 -4.12 -23.23
N PHE A 14 -5.73 -4.33 -23.76
CA PHE A 14 -4.55 -4.60 -22.95
C PHE A 14 -4.18 -3.40 -22.06
N ILE A 15 -4.14 -2.19 -22.63
CA ILE A 15 -3.87 -0.95 -21.88
C ILE A 15 -4.94 -0.73 -20.81
N LEU A 16 -6.22 -0.91 -21.15
CA LEU A 16 -7.33 -0.76 -20.22
C LEU A 16 -7.25 -1.76 -19.06
N SER A 17 -6.86 -3.01 -19.35
CA SER A 17 -6.70 -4.06 -18.34
C SER A 17 -5.58 -3.73 -17.35
N ILE A 18 -4.45 -3.20 -17.84
CA ILE A 18 -3.35 -2.70 -16.99
C ILE A 18 -3.85 -1.55 -16.10
N PHE A 19 -4.55 -0.58 -16.70
CA PHE A 19 -5.10 0.56 -15.96
C PHE A 19 -6.04 0.10 -14.83
N ILE A 20 -6.94 -0.83 -15.12
CA ILE A 20 -7.87 -1.38 -14.13
C ILE A 20 -7.11 -2.11 -13.01
N TYR A 21 -6.12 -2.93 -13.35
CA TYR A 21 -5.35 -3.69 -12.36
C TYR A 21 -4.65 -2.79 -11.34
N PHE A 22 -3.97 -1.72 -11.78
CA PHE A 22 -3.26 -0.84 -10.87
C PHE A 22 -4.18 0.05 -10.03
N ASN A 23 -5.28 0.54 -10.59
CA ASN A 23 -6.17 1.47 -9.88
C ASN A 23 -7.17 0.77 -8.94
N PHE A 24 -7.62 -0.45 -9.28
CA PHE A 24 -8.69 -1.13 -8.53
C PHE A 24 -8.25 -2.38 -7.76
N PHE A 25 -7.19 -3.08 -8.20
CA PHE A 25 -6.76 -4.34 -7.56
C PHE A 25 -5.47 -4.19 -6.76
N ARG A 26 -4.36 -3.82 -7.42
CA ARG A 26 -3.06 -3.71 -6.75
C ARG A 26 -2.98 -2.48 -5.86
N GLY A 27 -3.56 -1.37 -6.33
CA GLY A 27 -3.40 -0.05 -5.75
C GLY A 27 -2.05 0.59 -6.08
N ILE A 28 -2.00 1.90 -5.93
CA ILE A 28 -0.82 2.75 -6.10
C ILE A 28 -0.22 3.10 -4.74
N THR A 29 1.05 3.47 -4.70
CA THR A 29 1.67 3.97 -3.46
C THR A 29 0.92 5.22 -2.98
N GLN A 30 0.65 5.29 -1.68
CA GLN A 30 -0.07 6.43 -1.08
C GLN A 30 0.88 7.55 -0.66
N ASP A 31 0.34 8.75 -0.58
CA ASP A 31 1.01 9.86 0.11
C ASP A 31 0.96 9.62 1.62
N THR A 32 2.10 9.80 2.29
CA THR A 32 2.22 9.55 3.74
C THR A 32 1.42 10.54 4.60
N ASN A 33 1.05 11.69 4.06
CA ASN A 33 0.29 12.72 4.76
C ASN A 33 -1.20 12.39 4.89
N PHE A 34 -1.72 11.55 4.00
CA PHE A 34 -3.11 11.09 4.08
C PHE A 34 -3.27 9.92 5.07
N LEU A 35 -2.16 9.23 5.38
CA LEU A 35 -2.12 8.16 6.36
C LEU A 35 -2.02 8.71 7.78
N LEU A 36 -3.10 8.51 8.53
CA LEU A 36 -3.13 8.74 9.96
C LEU A 36 -2.75 7.44 10.68
N ILE A 37 -1.67 7.48 11.46
CA ILE A 37 -1.19 6.34 12.25
C ILE A 37 -1.43 6.65 13.72
N ASN A 38 -2.38 5.95 14.33
CA ASN A 38 -2.83 6.23 15.69
C ASN A 38 -2.06 5.41 16.74
N LYS A 39 -1.62 4.21 16.37
CA LYS A 39 -0.93 3.29 17.27
C LYS A 39 0.03 2.40 16.50
N VAL A 40 1.20 2.15 17.06
CA VAL A 40 2.18 1.18 16.57
C VAL A 40 2.66 0.33 17.74
N GLU A 41 2.52 -0.98 17.63
CA GLU A 41 3.02 -1.96 18.59
C GLU A 41 3.94 -2.92 17.83
N VAL A 42 5.20 -2.97 18.24
CA VAL A 42 6.21 -3.84 17.66
C VAL A 42 6.49 -4.98 18.62
N SER A 43 6.42 -6.20 18.12
CA SER A 43 6.86 -7.42 18.80
C SER A 43 7.84 -8.18 17.91
N GLU A 44 8.49 -9.21 18.44
CA GLU A 44 9.48 -10.00 17.71
C GLU A 44 8.97 -10.59 16.39
N ASN A 45 7.66 -10.87 16.28
CA ASN A 45 7.10 -11.59 15.13
C ASN A 45 6.01 -10.82 14.38
N VAL A 46 5.52 -9.72 14.94
CA VAL A 46 4.46 -8.91 14.33
C VAL A 46 4.61 -7.43 14.66
N ILE A 47 4.35 -6.59 13.65
CA ILE A 47 4.08 -5.17 13.83
C ILE A 47 2.58 -4.98 13.69
N ASN A 48 1.93 -4.56 14.78
CA ASN A 48 0.53 -4.18 14.78
C ASN A 48 0.44 -2.66 14.68
N LEU A 49 -0.36 -2.17 13.73
CA LEU A 49 -0.55 -0.75 13.53
C LEU A 49 -2.02 -0.42 13.33
N HIS A 50 -2.44 0.71 13.86
CA HIS A 50 -3.76 1.26 13.60
C HIS A 50 -3.58 2.42 12.61
N ALA A 51 -3.93 2.16 11.36
CA ALA A 51 -3.86 3.14 10.28
C ALA A 51 -5.26 3.43 9.74
N SER A 52 -5.50 4.71 9.45
CA SER A 52 -6.68 5.17 8.72
C SER A 52 -6.28 6.14 7.63
N ASN A 53 -7.18 6.33 6.67
CA ASN A 53 -6.96 7.25 5.56
C ASN A 53 -8.12 8.26 5.41
N PRO A 54 -8.33 9.13 6.43
CA PRO A 54 -9.54 9.95 6.54
C PRO A 54 -9.62 11.06 5.47
N LYS A 55 -8.51 11.38 4.81
CA LYS A 55 -8.39 12.54 3.91
C LYS A 55 -8.31 12.18 2.44
N SER A 56 -8.55 10.92 2.07
CA SER A 56 -8.43 10.51 0.68
C SER A 56 -9.64 9.73 0.19
N GLY A 57 -9.96 9.88 -1.10
CA GLY A 57 -10.92 9.03 -1.81
C GLY A 57 -10.40 7.63 -2.13
N ILE A 58 -9.30 7.18 -1.50
CA ILE A 58 -8.70 5.86 -1.70
C ILE A 58 -8.64 5.07 -0.39
N MET A 59 -8.98 3.79 -0.45
CA MET A 59 -8.87 2.86 0.68
C MET A 59 -7.52 2.16 0.67
N ILE A 60 -7.03 1.77 1.85
CA ILE A 60 -5.80 0.96 1.96
C ILE A 60 -6.08 -0.41 1.33
N SER A 61 -5.37 -0.76 0.26
CA SER A 61 -5.51 -2.01 -0.48
C SER A 61 -4.43 -3.04 -0.16
N GLY A 62 -3.35 -2.61 0.49
CA GLY A 62 -2.25 -3.50 0.87
C GLY A 62 -1.03 -2.77 1.38
N ILE A 63 -0.03 -3.54 1.80
CA ILE A 63 1.23 -3.02 2.32
C ILE A 63 2.38 -3.84 1.74
N ASP A 64 3.34 -3.17 1.14
CA ASP A 64 4.63 -3.76 0.80
C ASP A 64 5.62 -3.48 1.94
N LYS A 65 6.39 -4.48 2.33
CA LYS A 65 7.34 -4.39 3.44
C LYS A 65 8.75 -4.71 2.97
N THR A 66 9.73 -3.98 3.50
CA THR A 66 11.14 -4.24 3.27
C THR A 66 11.90 -4.06 4.57
N TYR A 67 12.82 -4.97 4.88
CA TYR A 67 13.66 -4.90 6.06
C TYR A 67 15.10 -4.65 5.62
N LYS A 68 15.74 -3.62 6.18
CA LYS A 68 17.14 -3.27 5.90
C LYS A 68 17.74 -2.50 7.06
N ASP A 69 18.97 -2.84 7.45
CA ASP A 69 19.76 -2.10 8.45
C ASP A 69 19.01 -1.87 9.78
N HIS A 70 18.30 -2.89 10.29
CA HIS A 70 17.48 -2.79 11.51
C HIS A 70 16.26 -1.85 11.39
N ILE A 71 15.87 -1.49 10.16
CA ILE A 71 14.72 -0.63 9.85
C ILE A 71 13.70 -1.39 9.03
N VAL A 72 12.43 -1.33 9.45
CA VAL A 72 11.30 -1.82 8.65
C VAL A 72 10.70 -0.66 7.87
N TYR A 73 10.72 -0.78 6.56
CA TYR A 73 10.09 0.13 5.63
C TYR A 73 8.74 -0.43 5.20
N LEU A 74 7.69 0.37 5.37
CA LEU A 74 6.31 0.03 5.04
C LEU A 74 5.81 0.96 3.94
N LYS A 75 5.41 0.40 2.81
CA LYS A 75 4.80 1.14 1.71
C LYS A 75 3.33 0.76 1.60
N PHE A 76 2.46 1.69 1.98
CA PHE A 76 1.02 1.51 1.89
C PHE A 76 0.55 1.73 0.46
N ARG A 77 -0.30 0.81 0.00
CA ARG A 77 -0.96 0.87 -1.29
C ARG A 77 -2.41 1.28 -1.10
N GLY A 78 -2.88 2.15 -1.97
CA GLY A 78 -4.25 2.64 -2.00
C GLY A 78 -4.90 2.31 -3.33
N ALA A 79 -6.15 1.84 -3.28
CA ALA A 79 -6.99 1.66 -4.44
C ALA A 79 -8.24 2.54 -4.31
N LEU A 80 -8.86 2.86 -5.45
CA LEU A 80 -10.18 3.52 -5.44
C LEU A 80 -11.17 2.70 -4.63
N VAL A 81 -12.02 3.38 -3.87
CA VAL A 81 -13.08 2.74 -3.10
C VAL A 81 -13.98 1.96 -4.07
N ASN A 82 -14.03 0.64 -3.91
CA ASN A 82 -14.93 -0.24 -4.64
C ASN A 82 -15.46 -1.33 -3.71
N GLU A 83 -16.67 -1.83 -3.99
CA GLU A 83 -17.31 -2.88 -3.18
C GLU A 83 -16.64 -4.25 -3.34
N TYR A 84 -15.83 -4.40 -4.40
CA TYR A 84 -15.21 -5.66 -4.80
C TYR A 84 -13.75 -5.82 -4.33
N GLY A 85 -13.12 -4.74 -3.85
CA GLY A 85 -11.73 -4.76 -3.42
C GLY A 85 -11.58 -5.23 -1.98
N LYS A 86 -10.48 -5.94 -1.69
CA LYS A 86 -10.03 -6.20 -0.32
C LYS A 86 -9.51 -4.89 0.27
N SER A 87 -10.42 -4.03 0.71
CA SER A 87 -10.06 -2.84 1.47
C SER A 87 -9.76 -3.23 2.91
N ILE A 88 -8.63 -2.77 3.42
CA ILE A 88 -8.42 -2.69 4.84
C ILE A 88 -9.26 -1.49 5.29
N LYS A 89 -10.50 -1.74 5.73
CA LYS A 89 -11.30 -0.73 6.42
C LYS A 89 -10.48 -0.20 7.60
N ASP A 90 -10.59 1.11 7.85
CA ASP A 90 -9.98 1.80 9.00
C ASP A 90 -9.86 0.86 10.19
N GLY A 91 -8.64 0.44 10.52
CA GLY A 91 -8.54 -0.76 11.31
C GLY A 91 -7.13 -1.24 11.57
N LYS A 92 -7.09 -2.20 12.50
CA LYS A 92 -5.87 -2.85 12.97
C LYS A 92 -5.25 -3.66 11.83
N ILE A 93 -4.03 -3.32 11.48
CA ILE A 93 -3.21 -4.00 10.47
C ILE A 93 -2.11 -4.75 11.20
N SER A 94 -2.00 -6.04 10.94
CA SER A 94 -0.94 -6.90 11.47
C SER A 94 0.00 -7.29 10.34
N ILE A 95 1.28 -6.95 10.51
CA ILE A 95 2.34 -7.26 9.56
C ILE A 95 3.24 -8.30 10.21
N ASN A 96 3.11 -9.56 9.79
CA ASN A 96 3.91 -10.67 10.31
C ASN A 96 5.31 -10.66 9.70
N GLY A 97 6.33 -11.05 10.47
CA GLY A 97 7.72 -11.12 10.03
C GLY A 97 8.65 -11.59 11.16
N ASN A 98 9.96 -11.36 10.99
CA ASN A 98 10.95 -11.50 12.06
C ASN A 98 11.54 -10.11 12.34
N TYR A 99 11.30 -9.61 13.55
CA TYR A 99 11.56 -8.23 13.97
C TYR A 99 12.33 -8.14 15.29
N LYS A 100 13.09 -9.18 15.65
CA LYS A 100 13.85 -9.23 16.91
C LYS A 100 14.80 -8.03 17.09
N ASP A 101 15.46 -7.63 16.00
CA ASP A 101 16.51 -6.62 16.02
C ASP A 101 16.08 -5.30 15.36
N ILE A 102 14.78 -4.99 15.29
CA ILE A 102 14.35 -3.73 14.68
C ILE A 102 14.48 -2.56 15.65
N ASN A 103 14.99 -1.45 15.14
CA ASN A 103 15.14 -0.20 15.89
C ASN A 103 14.19 0.89 15.38
N LYS A 104 13.69 0.76 14.15
CA LYS A 104 12.84 1.79 13.54
C LYS A 104 11.81 1.21 12.59
N VAL A 105 10.63 1.83 12.55
CA VAL A 105 9.62 1.61 11.52
C VAL A 105 9.36 2.91 10.77
N VAL A 106 9.48 2.88 9.45
CA VAL A 106 9.32 4.03 8.55
C VAL A 106 8.28 3.72 7.49
N ILE A 107 7.33 4.63 7.31
CA ILE A 107 6.41 4.61 6.18
C ILE A 107 7.06 5.31 4.97
N LEU A 108 6.99 4.67 3.82
CA LEU A 108 7.40 5.20 2.53
C LEU A 108 6.17 5.56 1.70
N GLY A 109 6.13 6.79 1.19
CA GLY A 109 5.06 7.26 0.31
C GLY A 109 5.55 7.66 -1.10
N ASN A 110 4.72 8.42 -1.79
CA ASN A 110 5.05 8.99 -3.09
C ASN A 110 6.16 10.05 -2.97
N ASN A 111 6.83 10.35 -4.09
CA ASN A 111 7.85 11.39 -4.17
C ASN A 111 8.94 11.29 -3.08
N TYR A 112 9.37 10.05 -2.77
CA TYR A 112 10.40 9.76 -1.77
C TYR A 112 10.04 10.21 -0.33
N GLN A 113 8.77 10.46 -0.04
CA GLN A 113 8.30 10.75 1.31
C GLN A 113 8.65 9.63 2.28
N LYS A 114 9.15 10.02 3.46
CA LYS A 114 9.46 9.13 4.57
C LYS A 114 8.83 9.68 5.83
N LYS A 115 8.12 8.83 6.58
CA LYS A 115 7.52 9.18 7.87
C LYS A 115 7.89 8.11 8.88
N GLN A 116 8.73 8.46 9.85
CA GLN A 116 9.00 7.58 10.98
C GLN A 116 7.76 7.48 11.86
N ILE A 117 7.41 6.25 12.25
CA ILE A 117 6.20 5.99 13.06
C ILE A 117 6.49 5.24 14.35
N TRP A 118 7.71 4.72 14.52
CA TRP A 118 8.15 4.03 15.72
C TRP A 118 9.67 3.99 15.78
N GLU A 119 10.22 4.04 17.00
CA GLU A 119 11.63 3.89 17.32
C GLU A 119 11.77 3.22 18.70
N ARG A 120 12.80 2.39 18.87
CA ARG A 120 13.09 1.67 20.12
C ARG A 120 14.00 2.46 21.04
#